data_AF-A0A382NRT9-F1
#
_entry.id   AF-A0A382NRT9-F1
#
_cell.length_a   1.000
_cell.length_b   1.000
_cell.length_c   1.000
_cell.angle_alpha   90.00
_cell.angle_beta   90.00
_cell.angle_gamma   90.00
#
_symmetry.space_group_name_H-M   'P 1'
#
loop_
_entity.id
_entity.type
_entity.pdbx_description
1 polymer ?
#
loop_
_entity_poly.entity_id
_entity_poly.type
_entity_poly.pdbx_seq_one_letter_code
_entity_poly.pdbx_strand_id
1 'polypeptide(L)'
;MDTGYRPIYSFYFRILATCLTFLTFLGVEAYALDNRFGVIAPYWQSDSTSYTFIAVSHPSLSNMASQIGVKVNALKKDNATFSTAASFTISSGTTQRVFIVRTGHSIINPTIIPSGVFIAGTTDYTYGSIVIEPIASNPLIRTSELWMKGNNEGYRDVTMLSFFGGIVFDASTTGFAMEFIGDVHDSSDIYNGLGQPKVVSGVN
;
A
#
# COMPACT_ATOMS: atom_id res chain seq x y z
N MET A 1 -31.71 -27.12 -55.55
CA MET A 1 -31.82 -25.83 -54.84
C MET A 1 -31.58 -26.13 -53.38
N ASP A 2 -30.43 -25.72 -52.84
CA ASP A 2 -30.26 -25.16 -51.48
C ASP A 2 -28.78 -25.14 -51.09
N THR A 3 -28.08 -24.14 -51.61
CA THR A 3 -26.79 -23.66 -51.11
C THR A 3 -27.03 -22.24 -50.62
N GLY A 4 -27.10 -22.00 -49.30
CA GLY A 4 -27.34 -20.61 -48.86
C GLY A 4 -27.37 -20.24 -47.39
N TYR A 5 -27.31 -21.15 -46.41
CA TYR A 5 -27.60 -20.76 -45.02
C TYR A 5 -26.58 -21.15 -43.96
N ARG A 6 -25.27 -20.99 -44.21
CA ARG A 6 -24.26 -20.89 -43.15
C ARG A 6 -23.13 -19.97 -43.64
N PRO A 7 -22.93 -18.75 -43.08
CA PRO A 7 -22.11 -18.65 -41.87
C PRO A 7 -22.28 -17.36 -41.02
N ILE A 8 -23.45 -16.71 -40.97
CA ILE A 8 -23.58 -15.44 -40.23
C ILE A 8 -23.30 -15.60 -38.73
N TYR A 9 -23.80 -16.66 -38.10
CA TYR A 9 -23.55 -16.95 -36.69
C TYR A 9 -22.07 -17.26 -36.37
N SER A 10 -21.34 -17.88 -37.31
CA SER A 10 -19.91 -18.20 -37.15
C SER A 10 -19.04 -16.94 -37.21
N PHE A 11 -19.43 -15.97 -38.06
CA PHE A 11 -18.74 -14.70 -38.19
C PHE A 11 -18.92 -13.83 -36.93
N TYR A 12 -20.15 -13.69 -36.43
CA TYR A 12 -20.41 -12.97 -35.17
C TYR A 12 -19.75 -13.63 -33.96
N PHE A 13 -19.77 -14.96 -33.89
CA PHE A 13 -19.10 -15.69 -32.80
C PHE A 13 -17.59 -15.47 -32.79
N ARG A 14 -16.94 -15.40 -33.97
CA ARG A 14 -15.52 -15.09 -34.10
C ARG A 14 -15.21 -13.66 -33.68
N ILE A 15 -16.00 -12.67 -34.10
CA ILE A 15 -15.81 -11.27 -33.67
C ILE A 15 -15.98 -11.12 -32.15
N LEU A 16 -17.00 -11.78 -31.58
CA LEU A 16 -17.25 -11.74 -30.14
C LEU A 16 -16.11 -12.38 -29.35
N ALA A 17 -15.60 -13.53 -29.81
CA ALA A 17 -14.46 -14.20 -29.19
C ALA A 17 -13.17 -13.35 -29.29
N THR A 18 -12.90 -12.71 -30.43
CA THR A 18 -11.73 -11.84 -30.60
C THR A 18 -11.83 -10.58 -29.73
N CYS A 19 -13.01 -9.94 -29.63
CA CYS A 19 -13.22 -8.81 -28.73
C CYS A 19 -13.03 -9.21 -27.26
N LEU A 20 -13.51 -10.38 -26.86
CA LEU A 20 -13.40 -10.84 -25.47
C LEU A 20 -11.93 -11.09 -25.07
N THR A 21 -11.13 -11.64 -25.99
CA THR A 21 -9.67 -11.82 -25.77
C THR A 21 -8.87 -10.52 -25.85
N PHE A 22 -9.31 -9.54 -26.65
CA PHE A 22 -8.67 -8.22 -26.69
C PHE A 22 -8.99 -7.39 -25.44
N LEU A 23 -10.19 -7.54 -24.87
CA LEU A 23 -10.61 -6.81 -23.67
C LEU A 23 -9.83 -7.26 -22.42
N THR A 24 -9.47 -8.55 -22.33
CA THR A 24 -8.57 -9.04 -21.27
C THR A 24 -7.13 -8.54 -21.40
N PHE A 25 -6.70 -8.17 -22.61
CA PHE A 25 -5.36 -7.63 -22.87
C PHE A 25 -5.26 -6.12 -22.58
N LEU A 26 -6.40 -5.42 -22.60
CA LEU A 26 -6.55 -4.00 -22.24
C LEU A 26 -7.07 -3.79 -20.82
N GLY A 27 -7.29 -4.86 -20.07
CA GLY A 27 -7.68 -4.80 -18.67
C GLY A 27 -6.56 -4.18 -17.84
N VAL A 28 -6.60 -2.85 -17.67
CA VAL A 28 -5.90 -2.20 -16.58
C VAL A 28 -6.58 -2.70 -15.31
N GLU A 29 -5.90 -3.53 -14.53
CA GLU A 29 -6.33 -3.79 -13.16
C GLU A 29 -6.24 -2.45 -12.42
N ALA A 30 -7.41 -1.83 -12.20
CA ALA A 30 -7.50 -0.74 -11.26
C ALA A 30 -7.19 -1.33 -9.87
N TYR A 31 -6.01 -1.02 -9.34
CA TYR A 31 -5.69 -1.28 -7.94
C TYR A 31 -6.62 -0.41 -7.09
N ALA A 32 -7.79 -0.94 -6.75
CA ALA A 32 -8.73 -0.34 -5.84
C ALA A 32 -8.30 -0.69 -4.42
N LEU A 33 -7.50 0.20 -3.81
CA LEU A 33 -7.28 0.15 -2.37
C LEU A 33 -8.61 0.47 -1.67
N ASP A 34 -9.00 -0.35 -0.69
CA ASP A 34 -10.10 0.00 0.19
C ASP A 34 -9.67 1.16 1.09
N ASN A 35 -10.22 2.34 0.84
CA ASN A 35 -9.87 3.58 1.53
C ASN A 35 -10.27 3.59 3.02
N ARG A 36 -10.92 2.53 3.52
CA ARG A 36 -11.29 2.43 4.93
C ARG A 36 -10.15 1.99 5.83
N PHE A 37 -9.17 1.27 5.29
CA PHE A 37 -8.09 0.67 6.07
C PHE A 37 -6.74 0.68 5.36
N GLY A 38 -6.58 1.48 4.30
CA GLY A 38 -5.34 1.61 3.54
C GLY A 38 -4.74 3.00 3.65
N VAL A 39 -3.41 3.09 3.56
CA VAL A 39 -2.65 4.35 3.53
C VAL A 39 -1.92 4.47 2.19
N ILE A 40 -1.92 5.67 1.59
CA ILE A 40 -1.27 5.95 0.31
C ILE A 40 -0.28 7.09 0.46
N ALA A 41 0.92 6.96 -0.12
CA ALA A 41 1.74 8.13 -0.44
C ALA A 41 1.74 8.32 -1.97
N PRO A 42 1.37 9.50 -2.49
CA PRO A 42 1.22 9.72 -3.93
C PRO A 42 2.57 9.69 -4.67
N TYR A 43 3.68 9.86 -3.96
CA TYR A 43 4.99 9.98 -4.57
C TYR A 43 6.10 9.31 -3.75
N TRP A 44 6.93 8.51 -4.40
CA TRP A 44 8.24 8.05 -3.95
C TRP A 44 9.22 8.09 -5.13
N GLN A 45 10.52 8.13 -4.86
CA GLN A 45 11.54 7.91 -5.90
C GLN A 45 12.77 7.17 -5.36
N SER A 46 13.52 6.55 -6.27
CA SER A 46 14.88 6.11 -6.01
C SER A 46 15.71 6.07 -7.29
N ASP A 47 16.98 6.45 -7.19
CA ASP A 47 17.99 6.34 -8.23
C ASP A 47 19.41 6.20 -7.64
N SER A 48 20.44 6.54 -8.42
CA SER A 48 21.84 6.52 -7.99
C SER A 48 22.21 7.58 -6.96
N THR A 49 21.35 8.58 -6.76
CA THR A 49 21.57 9.77 -5.93
C THR A 49 20.47 10.01 -4.91
N SER A 50 19.41 9.20 -4.90
CA SER A 50 18.25 9.38 -4.06
C SER A 50 17.60 8.08 -3.61
N TYR A 51 16.98 8.13 -2.44
CA TYR A 51 16.16 7.07 -1.89
C TYR A 51 14.93 7.64 -1.20
N THR A 52 13.93 6.78 -0.98
CA THR A 52 12.76 7.10 -0.16
C THR A 52 12.89 6.46 1.21
N PHE A 53 12.66 7.26 2.24
CA PHE A 53 12.59 6.83 3.64
C PHE A 53 11.16 6.97 4.16
N ILE A 54 10.70 6.00 4.94
CA ILE A 54 9.43 6.02 5.63
C ILE A 54 9.64 5.52 7.07
N ALA A 55 9.17 6.29 8.04
CA ALA A 55 9.00 5.90 9.42
C ALA A 55 7.53 5.55 9.64
N VAL A 56 7.27 4.30 9.98
CA VAL A 56 5.95 3.82 10.40
C VAL A 56 5.98 3.71 11.91
N SER A 57 5.09 4.41 12.62
CA SER A 57 5.08 4.45 14.08
C SER A 57 3.75 3.98 14.64
N HIS A 58 3.81 3.18 15.70
CA HIS A 58 2.63 2.75 16.44
C HIS A 58 2.44 3.65 17.68
N PRO A 59 1.45 4.57 17.70
CA PRO A 59 1.30 5.59 18.75
C PRO A 59 0.82 5.04 20.11
N SER A 60 0.48 3.75 20.20
CA SER A 60 0.09 3.08 21.45
C SER A 60 -1.21 3.59 22.08
N LEU A 61 -2.12 4.07 21.23
CA LEU A 61 -3.40 4.60 21.69
C LEU A 61 -4.33 3.49 22.16
N SER A 62 -5.27 3.86 23.04
CA SER A 62 -6.35 2.97 23.46
C SER A 62 -7.14 2.48 22.23
N ASN A 63 -7.56 1.21 22.26
CA ASN A 63 -8.28 0.52 21.18
C ASN A 63 -7.44 0.09 19.97
N MET A 64 -6.16 0.43 19.89
CA MET A 64 -5.24 -0.20 18.94
C MET A 64 -4.81 -1.58 19.43
N ALA A 65 -4.70 -2.56 18.54
CA ALA A 65 -4.06 -3.82 18.87
C ALA A 65 -2.59 -3.58 19.19
N SER A 66 -2.02 -4.26 20.18
CA SER A 66 -0.60 -4.08 20.55
C SER A 66 0.39 -4.46 19.46
N GLN A 67 -0.07 -5.10 18.38
CA GLN A 67 0.69 -5.40 17.18
C GLN A 67 -0.18 -5.22 15.94
N ILE A 68 0.36 -4.56 14.92
CA ILE A 68 -0.30 -4.35 13.63
C ILE A 68 0.61 -4.87 12.52
N GLY A 69 0.08 -5.74 11.66
CA GLY A 69 0.80 -6.24 10.49
C GLY A 69 0.66 -5.26 9.33
N VAL A 70 1.78 -4.86 8.76
CA VAL A 70 1.87 -3.83 7.71
C VAL A 70 2.49 -4.45 6.46
N LYS A 71 1.85 -4.22 5.31
CA LYS A 71 2.38 -4.54 3.98
C LYS A 71 2.58 -3.24 3.22
N VAL A 72 3.79 -3.00 2.72
CA VAL A 72 4.16 -1.80 1.96
C VAL A 72 4.48 -2.20 0.53
N ASN A 73 3.74 -1.64 -0.42
CA ASN A 73 3.92 -1.87 -1.84
C ASN A 73 4.35 -0.58 -2.53
N ALA A 74 5.50 -0.61 -3.21
CA ALA A 74 5.97 0.48 -4.04
C ALA A 74 5.53 0.22 -5.49
N LEU A 75 4.60 1.03 -5.97
CA LEU A 75 4.12 1.00 -7.35
C LEU A 75 4.89 2.03 -8.17
N LYS A 76 5.28 1.67 -9.38
CA LYS A 76 5.85 2.59 -10.35
C LYS A 76 4.75 3.47 -10.94
N LYS A 77 5.13 4.52 -11.69
CA LYS A 77 4.22 5.41 -12.41
C LYS A 77 3.20 4.70 -13.34
N ASP A 78 3.51 3.48 -13.78
CA ASP A 78 2.69 2.65 -14.65
C ASP A 78 1.81 1.66 -13.85
N ASN A 79 1.72 1.83 -12.53
CA ASN A 79 1.06 0.95 -11.56
C ASN A 79 1.63 -0.47 -11.45
N ALA A 80 2.72 -0.80 -12.15
CA ALA A 80 3.41 -2.06 -11.92
C ALA A 80 4.24 -2.00 -10.63
N THR A 81 4.42 -3.14 -9.98
CA THR A 81 5.24 -3.22 -8.76
C THR A 81 6.71 -2.91 -9.08
N PHE A 82 7.36 -2.14 -8.21
CA PHE A 82 8.78 -1.84 -8.32
C PHE A 82 9.65 -3.04 -7.95
N SER A 83 9.26 -3.74 -6.88
CA SER A 83 9.91 -4.95 -6.37
C SER A 83 8.88 -5.72 -5.52
N THR A 84 9.33 -6.78 -4.84
CA THR A 84 8.50 -7.49 -3.86
C THR A 84 8.09 -6.53 -2.74
N ALA A 85 6.79 -6.53 -2.42
CA ALA A 85 6.27 -5.75 -1.30
C ALA A 85 6.93 -6.16 0.02
N ALA A 86 7.24 -5.18 0.86
CA ALA A 86 7.75 -5.46 2.19
C ALA A 86 6.59 -5.77 3.14
N SER A 87 6.82 -6.65 4.11
CA SER A 87 5.84 -6.97 5.15
C SER A 87 6.53 -7.10 6.50
N PHE A 88 5.94 -6.52 7.53
CA PHE A 88 6.46 -6.56 8.89
C PHE A 88 5.34 -6.37 9.90
N THR A 89 5.64 -6.66 11.16
CA THR A 89 4.74 -6.38 12.29
C THR A 89 5.33 -5.23 13.09
N ILE A 90 4.54 -4.18 13.31
CA ILE A 90 4.92 -3.09 14.20
C ILE A 90 4.28 -3.30 15.57
N SER A 91 5.08 -3.16 16.62
CA SER A 91 4.61 -3.33 18.00
C SER A 91 4.29 -1.98 18.63
N SER A 92 3.43 -1.99 19.64
CA SER A 92 3.07 -0.80 20.40
C SER A 92 4.30 -0.01 20.88
N GLY A 93 4.35 1.28 20.55
CA GLY A 93 5.37 2.21 21.03
C GLY A 93 6.66 2.16 20.22
N THR A 94 6.66 1.43 19.11
CA THR A 94 7.83 1.27 18.25
C THR A 94 7.67 2.00 16.92
N THR A 95 8.80 2.28 16.29
CA THR A 95 8.88 2.85 14.94
C THR A 95 9.70 1.92 14.05
N GLN A 96 9.11 1.50 12.93
CA GLN A 96 9.79 0.74 11.90
C GLN A 96 10.26 1.68 10.78
N ARG A 97 11.51 1.54 10.38
CA ARG A 97 12.10 2.26 9.24
C ARG A 97 12.00 1.42 7.97
N VAL A 98 11.44 1.98 6.91
CA VAL A 98 11.31 1.38 5.59
C VAL A 98 12.10 2.23 4.59
N PHE A 99 12.85 1.56 3.72
CA PHE A 99 13.66 2.17 2.68
C PHE A 99 13.25 1.62 1.32
N ILE A 100 12.95 2.50 0.37
CA ILE A 100 12.81 2.15 -1.04
C ILE A 100 14.06 2.65 -1.74
N VAL A 101 14.84 1.71 -2.27
CA VAL A 101 16.19 1.95 -2.78
C VAL A 101 16.41 1.22 -4.10
N ARG A 102 17.35 1.71 -4.89
CA ARG A 102 17.94 0.92 -5.97
C ARG A 102 18.73 -0.27 -5.42
N THR A 103 18.89 -1.31 -6.24
CA THR A 103 19.81 -2.42 -5.91
C THR A 103 21.25 -1.91 -5.79
N GLY A 104 21.97 -2.42 -4.79
CA GLY A 104 23.39 -2.13 -4.57
C GLY A 104 23.64 -0.71 -4.03
N HIS A 105 22.71 -0.13 -3.27
CA HIS A 105 22.94 1.13 -2.58
C HIS A 105 24.06 0.96 -1.53
N SER A 106 25.09 1.81 -1.59
CA SER A 106 26.33 1.63 -0.81
C SER A 106 26.17 1.90 0.69
N ILE A 107 25.30 2.84 1.06
CA ILE A 107 25.06 3.25 2.45
C ILE A 107 23.72 2.72 3.00
N ILE A 108 22.63 2.87 2.25
CA ILE A 108 21.28 2.46 2.68
C ILE A 108 21.02 1.02 2.22
N ASN A 109 21.48 0.05 3.02
CA ASN A 109 21.30 -1.38 2.73
C ASN A 109 21.14 -2.22 4.01
N PRO A 110 20.66 -3.48 3.91
CA PRO A 110 20.42 -4.35 5.06
C PRO A 110 21.67 -4.67 5.89
N THR A 111 22.86 -4.66 5.30
CA THR A 111 24.12 -4.92 6.02
C THR A 111 24.47 -3.77 6.98
N ILE A 112 24.27 -2.53 6.54
CA ILE A 112 24.57 -1.33 7.33
C ILE A 112 23.42 -0.97 8.27
N ILE A 113 22.17 -1.20 7.86
CA ILE A 113 20.96 -0.89 8.64
C ILE A 113 20.14 -2.18 8.83
N PRO A 114 20.59 -3.10 9.70
CA PRO A 114 19.96 -4.41 9.86
C PRO A 114 18.54 -4.36 10.43
N SER A 115 18.19 -3.29 11.15
CA SER A 115 16.82 -3.06 11.63
C SER A 115 15.88 -2.50 10.55
N GLY A 116 16.39 -2.15 9.38
CA GLY A 116 15.63 -1.52 8.31
C GLY A 116 14.84 -2.54 7.50
N VAL A 117 13.67 -2.13 7.02
CA VAL A 117 12.89 -2.87 6.03
C VAL A 117 13.20 -2.30 4.65
N PHE A 118 13.41 -3.15 3.65
CA PHE A 118 13.88 -2.72 2.34
C PHE A 118 12.97 -3.18 1.22
N ILE A 119 12.66 -2.27 0.31
CA ILE A 119 12.12 -2.55 -1.02
C ILE A 119 13.20 -2.13 -2.01
N ALA A 120 14.04 -3.08 -2.41
CA ALA A 120 15.16 -2.84 -3.31
C ALA A 120 14.81 -3.31 -4.74
N GLY A 121 15.01 -2.44 -5.73
CA GLY A 121 14.65 -2.71 -7.13
C GLY A 121 15.74 -2.34 -8.13
N THR A 122 15.37 -1.80 -9.29
CA THR A 122 16.29 -1.52 -10.40
C THR A 122 17.35 -0.47 -10.07
N THR A 123 18.39 -0.35 -10.90
CA THR A 123 19.45 0.67 -10.77
C THR A 123 19.04 2.04 -11.28
N ASP A 124 18.10 2.08 -12.23
CA ASP A 124 17.68 3.29 -12.92
C ASP A 124 16.64 4.07 -12.11
N TYR A 125 16.58 5.38 -12.37
CA TYR A 125 15.61 6.27 -11.75
C TYR A 125 14.19 5.76 -11.93
N THR A 126 13.51 5.56 -10.80
CA THR A 126 12.15 5.08 -10.74
C THR A 126 11.37 5.86 -9.70
N TYR A 127 10.09 6.09 -9.98
CA TYR A 127 9.17 6.78 -9.09
C TYR A 127 7.74 6.24 -9.29
N GLY A 128 6.86 6.56 -8.35
CA GLY A 128 5.44 6.27 -8.44
C GLY A 128 4.77 6.49 -7.08
N SER A 129 3.80 5.65 -6.73
CA SER A 129 3.05 5.76 -5.47
C SER A 129 3.35 4.60 -4.52
N ILE A 130 3.15 4.82 -3.23
CA ILE A 130 3.19 3.77 -2.20
C ILE A 130 1.77 3.44 -1.79
N VAL A 131 1.50 2.15 -1.67
CA VAL A 131 0.24 1.62 -1.13
C VAL A 131 0.58 0.78 0.10
N ILE A 132 -0.08 1.07 1.22
CA ILE A 132 0.16 0.43 2.51
C ILE A 132 -1.16 -0.20 2.97
N GLU A 133 -1.09 -1.48 3.29
CA GLU A 133 -2.24 -2.31 3.61
C GLU A 133 -2.03 -3.05 4.93
N PRO A 134 -3.10 -3.33 5.69
CA PRO A 134 -3.03 -4.21 6.83
C PRO A 134 -2.93 -5.65 6.35
N ILE A 135 -2.14 -6.47 7.05
CA ILE A 135 -2.09 -7.92 6.80
C ILE A 135 -3.34 -8.63 7.39
N ALA A 136 -4.07 -7.97 8.29
CA ALA A 136 -5.27 -8.53 8.92
C ALA A 136 -6.44 -8.65 7.93
N SER A 137 -7.13 -9.79 7.93
CA SER A 137 -8.30 -10.02 7.06
C SER A 137 -9.53 -9.17 7.42
N ASN A 138 -9.62 -8.74 8.69
CA ASN A 138 -10.68 -7.87 9.19
C ASN A 138 -10.05 -6.81 10.10
N PRO A 139 -9.42 -5.76 9.53
CA PRO A 139 -8.68 -4.75 10.31
C PRO A 139 -9.61 -3.87 11.16
N LEU A 140 -10.84 -3.66 10.67
CA LEU A 140 -11.91 -2.88 11.29
C LEU A 140 -12.71 -3.63 12.37
N ILE A 141 -12.44 -4.92 12.59
CA ILE A 141 -13.08 -5.68 13.68
C ILE A 141 -12.13 -5.70 14.87
N ARG A 142 -12.61 -5.19 16.01
CA ARG A 142 -11.83 -5.17 17.24
C ARG A 142 -11.65 -6.60 17.75
N THR A 143 -10.40 -7.04 17.92
CA THR A 143 -10.08 -8.43 18.27
C THR A 143 -10.64 -8.91 19.61
N SER A 144 -11.07 -8.02 20.50
CA SER A 144 -11.65 -8.33 21.81
C SER A 144 -13.16 -8.65 21.79
N GLU A 145 -13.85 -8.48 20.65
CA GLU A 145 -15.32 -8.67 20.57
C GLU A 145 -15.76 -10.14 20.51
N LEU A 146 -14.83 -11.06 20.24
CA LEU A 146 -15.10 -12.49 20.10
C LEU A 146 -14.59 -13.31 21.30
N TRP A 147 -15.07 -13.06 22.52
CA TRP A 147 -14.82 -13.88 23.74
C TRP A 147 -13.36 -14.30 24.06
N MET A 148 -12.38 -13.71 23.37
CA MET A 148 -10.96 -14.02 23.44
C MET A 148 -10.22 -12.78 23.92
N LYS A 149 -10.38 -12.47 25.22
CA LYS A 149 -9.52 -11.49 25.88
C LYS A 149 -8.09 -12.04 25.88
N GLY A 150 -7.15 -11.33 25.25
CA GLY A 150 -5.76 -11.74 25.14
C GLY A 150 -4.82 -10.58 24.78
N ASN A 151 -3.51 -10.81 24.87
CA ASN A 151 -2.51 -9.83 24.43
C ASN A 151 -2.71 -9.59 22.92
N ASN A 152 -2.97 -8.34 22.49
CA ASN A 152 -3.41 -7.90 21.14
C ASN A 152 -4.92 -7.58 20.97
N GLU A 153 -5.64 -7.21 22.03
CA GLU A 153 -6.96 -6.57 21.92
C GLU A 153 -6.89 -5.22 21.18
N GLY A 154 -7.74 -5.01 20.17
CA GLY A 154 -7.87 -3.74 19.46
C GLY A 154 -8.09 -3.88 17.96
N TYR A 155 -8.15 -2.75 17.26
CA TYR A 155 -8.16 -2.67 15.80
C TYR A 155 -6.75 -2.95 15.26
N ARG A 156 -6.69 -3.67 14.13
CA ARG A 156 -5.42 -4.05 13.46
C ARG A 156 -5.31 -3.34 12.12
N ASP A 157 -5.61 -2.05 12.15
CA ASP A 157 -5.74 -1.20 10.98
C ASP A 157 -4.49 -0.32 10.84
N VAL A 158 -3.93 -0.27 9.62
CA VAL A 158 -2.76 0.56 9.34
C VAL A 158 -3.09 2.05 9.33
N THR A 159 -4.35 2.43 9.17
CA THR A 159 -4.81 3.83 9.27
C THR A 159 -4.66 4.40 10.70
N MET A 160 -4.48 3.53 11.70
CA MET A 160 -4.16 3.92 13.08
C MET A 160 -2.66 4.08 13.35
N LEU A 161 -1.81 3.86 12.35
CA LEU A 161 -0.38 4.11 12.45
C LEU A 161 -0.06 5.53 11.99
N SER A 162 1.01 6.11 12.52
CA SER A 162 1.55 7.39 12.07
C SER A 162 2.63 7.14 11.03
N PHE A 163 2.55 7.86 9.91
CA PHE A 163 3.55 7.79 8.86
C PHE A 163 4.24 9.14 8.73
N PHE A 164 5.57 9.09 8.66
CA PHE A 164 6.39 10.20 8.23
C PHE A 164 7.34 9.68 7.18
N GLY A 165 7.59 10.44 6.14
CA GLY A 165 8.47 10.00 5.07
C GLY A 165 9.09 11.17 4.35
N GLY A 166 10.15 10.87 3.62
CA GLY A 166 10.84 11.85 2.82
C GLY A 166 11.66 11.20 1.73
N ILE A 167 11.84 11.96 0.66
CA ILE A 167 12.80 11.65 -0.38
C ILE A 167 14.10 12.34 0.00
N VAL A 168 15.18 11.57 0.04
CA VAL A 168 16.49 12.02 0.47
C VAL A 168 17.45 11.93 -0.71
N PHE A 169 18.21 13.00 -0.93
CA PHE A 169 19.31 13.05 -1.89
C PHE A 169 20.64 12.82 -1.17
N ASP A 170 21.39 11.81 -1.61
CA ASP A 170 22.58 11.30 -0.95
C ASP A 170 23.69 12.36 -0.79
N ALA A 171 23.94 13.14 -1.85
CA ALA A 171 25.09 14.04 -1.89
C ALA A 171 24.97 15.25 -0.96
N SER A 172 23.75 15.71 -0.71
CA SER A 172 23.46 16.92 0.07
C SER A 172 22.75 16.63 1.38
N THR A 173 22.32 15.39 1.62
CA THR A 173 21.44 15.00 2.75
C THR A 173 20.19 15.88 2.86
N THR A 174 19.80 16.51 1.75
CA THR A 174 18.59 17.31 1.64
C THR A 174 17.46 16.43 1.15
N GLY A 175 16.23 16.90 1.34
CA GLY A 175 15.06 16.17 0.91
C GLY A 175 13.80 17.00 1.00
N PHE A 176 12.70 16.34 0.69
CA PHE A 176 11.37 16.89 0.90
C PHE A 176 10.49 15.82 1.57
N ALA A 177 9.60 16.30 2.45
CA ALA A 177 8.65 15.45 3.14
C ALA A 177 7.62 14.90 2.15
N MET A 178 7.15 13.70 2.45
CA MET A 178 6.09 13.01 1.72
C MET A 178 4.77 13.16 2.45
N GLU A 179 3.70 13.18 1.65
CA GLU A 179 2.33 13.13 2.16
C GLU A 179 1.86 11.68 2.29
N PHE A 180 1.11 11.40 3.36
CA PHE A 180 0.48 10.11 3.59
C PHE A 180 -1.01 10.31 3.81
N ILE A 181 -1.81 9.75 2.90
CA ILE A 181 -3.26 9.83 2.95
C ILE A 181 -3.81 8.57 3.61
N GLY A 182 -4.71 8.74 4.58
CA GLY A 182 -5.38 7.70 5.35
C GLY A 182 -4.68 7.35 6.66
N ASP A 183 -3.64 8.07 7.06
CA ASP A 183 -2.98 7.82 8.35
C ASP A 183 -3.65 8.54 9.54
N VAL A 184 -3.05 8.48 10.73
CA VAL A 184 -3.61 9.15 11.93
C VAL A 184 -3.56 10.68 11.89
N HIS A 185 -2.77 11.28 11.01
CA HIS A 185 -2.74 12.73 10.84
C HIS A 185 -3.83 13.21 9.88
N ASP A 186 -4.43 12.30 9.12
CA ASP A 186 -5.52 12.60 8.22
C ASP A 186 -6.85 12.80 8.96
N SER A 187 -7.55 13.87 8.58
CA SER A 187 -8.91 14.10 9.03
C SER A 187 -9.82 13.02 8.45
N SER A 188 -10.58 12.37 9.33
CA SER A 188 -11.46 11.29 8.92
C SER A 188 -12.90 11.64 9.28
N ASP A 189 -13.80 11.62 8.29
CA ASP A 189 -15.22 11.94 8.52
C ASP A 189 -15.90 10.74 9.22
N ILE A 190 -16.42 10.98 10.42
CA ILE A 190 -17.16 9.99 11.22
C ILE A 190 -18.57 9.72 10.69
N TYR A 191 -19.05 10.49 9.72
CA TYR A 191 -20.32 10.26 9.04
C TYR A 191 -20.09 9.94 7.56
N ASN A 192 -20.88 9.02 7.00
CA ASN A 192 -20.90 8.83 5.55
C ASN A 192 -21.70 9.97 4.87
N GLY A 193 -21.68 10.03 3.53
CA GLY A 193 -22.49 10.98 2.75
C GLY A 193 -24.03 10.84 2.91
N LEU A 194 -24.48 9.93 3.78
CA LEU A 194 -25.88 9.71 4.18
C LEU A 194 -26.11 10.01 5.67
N GLY A 195 -25.14 10.61 6.38
CA GLY A 195 -25.23 10.97 7.79
C GLY A 195 -25.24 9.79 8.77
N GLN A 196 -24.82 8.59 8.34
CA GLN A 196 -24.69 7.42 9.22
C GLN A 196 -23.28 7.34 9.80
N PRO A 197 -23.10 6.91 11.06
CA PRO A 197 -21.79 6.69 11.64
C PRO A 197 -20.96 5.75 10.77
N LYS A 198 -19.82 6.23 10.28
CA LYS A 198 -18.80 5.41 9.64
C LYS A 198 -17.92 4.85 10.75
N VAL A 199 -17.66 3.54 10.72
CA VAL A 199 -16.57 2.99 11.54
C VAL A 199 -15.29 3.54 10.94
N VAL A 200 -14.68 4.49 11.63
CA VAL A 200 -13.42 5.09 11.22
C VAL A 200 -12.35 4.67 12.19
N SER A 201 -11.28 4.12 11.64
CA SER A 201 -10.13 3.64 12.39
C SER A 201 -9.05 4.73 12.40
N GLY A 202 -9.39 5.93 12.88
CA GLY A 202 -8.52 7.10 12.96
C GLY A 202 -8.82 7.91 14.22
N VAL A 203 -7.88 8.74 14.67
CA VAL A 203 -8.01 9.52 15.91
C VAL A 203 -9.12 10.57 15.76
N ASN A 204 -10.05 10.59 16.72
CA ASN A 204 -10.86 11.75 17.07
C ASN A 204 -10.27 12.40 18.33
#